data_AF-A0A7Y5N2F4-F1
#
_entry.id   AF-A0A7Y5N2F4-F1
#
_cell.length_a   1.000
_cell.length_b   1.000
_cell.length_c   1.000
_cell.angle_alpha   90.00
_cell.angle_beta   90.00
_cell.angle_gamma   90.00
#
_symmetry.space_group_name_H-M   'P 1'
#
loop_
_entity.id
_entity.type
_entity.pdbx_description
1 polymer ?
#
loop_
_entity_poly.entity_id
_entity_poly.type
_entity_poly.pdbx_seq_one_letter_code
_entity_poly.pdbx_strand_id
1 'polypeptide(L)'
;MNLSFSTPKKPDLKARLALRNGKWKAALPFFTEQANVNEQNYAQWNLLGDIQYRAGDMVAALESWQKAMNGYAQESLHENVLGIGRKIAKRCPEETGVHRDISEALLGLEYFADAISSFRSFVKLAKHSSISEKKSWFRKIMQCEIRQPHLHEELLHIYEECGLEDIELQRDIQAYVRRMQESIDTATTADEAEVFETPIEKQSEVYEPAADGLMSIESDWTSNDFSILKQDSNGYQPMQSHPVEDHSQPAFESIEVQQEDDLPIGQGKDHYDLGVVYSEMKLWDAAITEFQTARRDRSLRSRATIELANCLKNSNDPHRALRVLEEESNSNGNEAEAQSELFYHMGLLNEVLGNGSAAKQCFEKVAPDSAHAADAALRMSRTSVQSN
;
A
#
# COMPACT_ATOMS: atom_id res chain seq x y z
N MET A 1 -21.70 5.48 -24.77
CA MET A 1 -21.27 6.90 -24.86
C MET A 1 -19.78 6.90 -25.14
N ASN A 2 -19.23 7.90 -25.85
CA ASN A 2 -17.80 7.92 -26.14
C ASN A 2 -17.04 8.56 -24.97
N LEU A 3 -16.32 7.74 -24.18
CA LEU A 3 -15.26 8.22 -23.30
C LEU A 3 -14.08 8.68 -24.18
N SER A 4 -14.02 9.97 -24.48
CA SER A 4 -12.88 10.54 -25.22
C SER A 4 -11.69 10.70 -24.28
N PHE A 5 -10.81 9.69 -24.25
CA PHE A 5 -9.50 9.80 -23.62
C PHE A 5 -8.76 10.99 -24.24
N SER A 6 -8.61 12.05 -23.45
CA SER A 6 -8.06 13.32 -23.90
C SER A 6 -6.54 13.25 -23.88
N THR A 7 -5.91 13.61 -25.00
CA THR A 7 -4.48 13.96 -24.97
C THR A 7 -4.24 15.05 -23.91
N PRO A 8 -3.11 15.00 -23.18
CA PRO A 8 -2.82 15.93 -22.09
C PRO A 8 -2.80 17.37 -22.62
N LYS A 9 -3.75 18.18 -22.12
CA LYS A 9 -3.94 19.56 -22.58
C LYS A 9 -2.66 20.36 -22.32
N LYS A 10 -2.26 21.27 -23.21
CA LYS A 10 -1.02 22.06 -23.08
C LYS A 10 -0.66 22.62 -21.68
N PRO A 11 -1.60 23.12 -20.82
CA PRO A 11 -1.27 23.49 -19.44
C PRO A 11 -0.79 22.33 -18.56
N ASP A 12 -1.36 21.13 -18.72
CA ASP A 12 -1.02 19.91 -17.99
C ASP A 12 0.43 19.49 -18.24
N LEU A 13 0.81 19.37 -19.52
CA LEU A 13 2.21 19.09 -19.91
C LEU A 13 3.18 20.16 -19.37
N LYS A 14 2.77 21.44 -19.33
CA LYS A 14 3.58 22.52 -18.74
C LYS A 14 3.74 22.36 -17.23
N ALA A 15 2.69 21.95 -16.51
CA ALA A 15 2.73 21.73 -15.07
C ALA A 15 3.57 20.49 -14.72
N ARG A 16 3.42 19.38 -15.46
CA ARG A 16 4.28 18.17 -15.36
C ARG A 16 5.75 18.49 -15.63
N LEU A 17 6.05 19.32 -16.63
CA LEU A 17 7.42 19.79 -16.88
C LEU A 17 7.92 20.74 -15.78
N ALA A 18 7.07 21.53 -15.13
CA ALA A 18 7.48 22.30 -13.96
C ALA A 18 7.83 21.38 -12.78
N LEU A 19 7.00 20.36 -12.52
CA LEU A 19 7.20 19.34 -11.49
C LEU A 19 8.54 18.59 -11.68
N ARG A 20 8.79 17.99 -12.85
CA ARG A 20 10.04 17.26 -13.14
C ARG A 20 11.30 18.12 -13.00
N ASN A 21 11.20 19.43 -13.24
CA ASN A 21 12.30 20.38 -13.05
C ASN A 21 12.42 20.92 -11.60
N GLY A 22 11.70 20.34 -10.62
CA GLY A 22 11.70 20.80 -9.22
C GLY A 22 11.04 22.17 -9.00
N LYS A 23 10.25 22.67 -9.95
CA LYS A 23 9.64 24.01 -9.93
C LYS A 23 8.22 23.96 -9.34
N TRP A 24 8.09 23.36 -8.16
CA TRP A 24 6.83 23.10 -7.43
C TRP A 24 5.85 24.29 -7.47
N LYS A 25 6.33 25.49 -7.10
CA LYS A 25 5.52 26.73 -7.10
C LYS A 25 4.96 27.15 -8.46
N ALA A 26 5.59 26.73 -9.56
CA ALA A 26 5.11 26.99 -10.92
C ALA A 26 4.11 25.93 -11.43
N ALA A 27 4.03 24.77 -10.76
CA ALA A 27 3.02 23.75 -11.02
C ALA A 27 1.72 23.98 -10.22
N LEU A 28 1.83 24.52 -8.99
CA LEU A 28 0.70 24.72 -8.06
C LEU A 28 -0.59 25.24 -8.70
N PRO A 29 -0.62 26.33 -9.51
CA PRO A 29 -1.88 26.88 -10.01
C PRO A 29 -2.71 25.88 -10.81
N PHE A 30 -2.06 24.98 -11.54
CA PHE A 30 -2.74 23.96 -12.34
C PHE A 30 -3.31 22.82 -11.49
N PHE A 31 -2.54 22.31 -10.52
CA PHE A 31 -3.02 21.23 -9.64
C PHE A 31 -4.07 21.73 -8.64
N THR A 32 -3.99 22.99 -8.21
CA THR A 32 -5.07 23.66 -7.46
C THR A 32 -6.32 23.82 -8.33
N GLU A 33 -6.22 24.14 -9.62
CA GLU A 33 -7.37 24.15 -10.54
C GLU A 33 -7.97 22.74 -10.67
N GLN A 34 -7.16 21.69 -10.90
CA GLN A 34 -7.64 20.31 -11.04
C GLN A 34 -8.35 19.79 -9.78
N ALA A 35 -7.80 20.00 -8.59
CA ALA A 35 -8.40 19.55 -7.33
C ALA A 35 -9.74 20.26 -7.02
N ASN A 36 -9.91 21.51 -7.46
CA ASN A 36 -11.16 22.25 -7.33
C ASN A 36 -12.19 21.93 -8.44
N VAL A 37 -11.77 21.50 -9.62
CA VAL A 37 -12.68 21.12 -10.72
C VAL A 37 -13.47 19.83 -10.40
N ASN A 38 -12.90 18.92 -9.61
CA ASN A 38 -13.64 17.83 -9.00
C ASN A 38 -13.22 17.68 -7.53
N GLU A 39 -13.96 18.32 -6.63
CA GLU A 39 -13.65 18.33 -5.19
C GLU A 39 -13.70 16.95 -4.52
N GLN A 40 -14.41 15.98 -5.11
CA GLN A 40 -14.47 14.59 -4.65
C GLN A 40 -13.30 13.73 -5.16
N ASN A 41 -12.43 14.26 -6.04
CA ASN A 41 -11.24 13.54 -6.45
C ASN A 41 -10.13 13.68 -5.38
N TYR A 42 -10.25 12.89 -4.30
CA TYR A 42 -9.33 12.93 -3.18
C TYR A 42 -7.87 12.58 -3.55
N ALA A 43 -7.64 11.87 -4.67
CA ALA A 43 -6.30 11.64 -5.20
C ALA A 43 -5.63 12.94 -5.68
N GLN A 44 -6.39 13.86 -6.29
CA GLN A 44 -5.89 15.19 -6.66
C GLN A 44 -5.60 16.05 -5.43
N TRP A 45 -6.37 15.91 -4.33
CA TRP A 45 -6.08 16.59 -3.06
C TRP A 45 -4.83 16.03 -2.37
N ASN A 46 -4.62 14.70 -2.40
CA ASN A 46 -3.39 14.08 -1.91
C ASN A 46 -2.15 14.56 -2.71
N LEU A 47 -2.23 14.54 -4.04
CA LEU A 47 -1.19 15.03 -4.95
C LEU A 47 -0.90 16.53 -4.75
N LEU A 48 -1.95 17.36 -4.59
CA LEU A 48 -1.80 18.78 -4.31
C LEU A 48 -1.08 19.02 -2.99
N GLY A 49 -1.41 18.26 -1.94
CA GLY A 49 -0.72 18.31 -0.65
C GLY A 49 0.77 17.98 -0.76
N ASP A 50 1.12 16.93 -1.49
CA ASP A 50 2.52 16.55 -1.72
C ASP A 50 3.29 17.64 -2.52
N ILE A 51 2.64 18.30 -3.48
CA ILE A 51 3.24 19.41 -4.26
C ILE A 51 3.40 20.67 -3.40
N GLN A 52 2.41 21.00 -2.55
CA GLN A 52 2.47 22.13 -1.60
C GLN A 52 3.59 21.94 -0.58
N TYR A 53 3.70 20.75 -0.01
CA TYR A 53 4.77 20.40 0.94
C TYR A 53 6.16 20.62 0.31
N ARG A 54 6.35 20.20 -0.95
CA ARG A 54 7.61 20.37 -1.70
C ARG A 54 7.83 21.78 -2.23
N ALA A 55 6.76 22.57 -2.36
CA ALA A 55 6.85 24.02 -2.54
C ALA A 55 7.25 24.76 -1.25
N GLY A 56 7.31 24.07 -0.10
CA GLY A 56 7.63 24.64 1.20
C GLY A 56 6.42 25.26 1.91
N ASP A 57 5.20 24.97 1.47
CA ASP A 57 3.96 25.38 2.13
C ASP A 57 3.37 24.22 2.93
N MET A 58 3.78 24.12 4.20
CA MET A 58 3.33 23.05 5.09
C MET A 58 1.86 23.21 5.50
N VAL A 59 1.36 24.44 5.62
CA VAL A 59 -0.02 24.69 6.09
C VAL A 59 -1.01 24.25 5.03
N ALA A 60 -0.84 24.73 3.79
CA ALA A 60 -1.71 24.33 2.68
C ALA A 60 -1.61 22.82 2.38
N ALA A 61 -0.43 22.22 2.56
CA ALA A 61 -0.25 20.77 2.40
C ALA A 61 -1.07 19.96 3.42
N LEU A 62 -1.07 20.36 4.69
CA LEU A 62 -1.87 19.73 5.74
C LEU A 62 -3.37 19.87 5.46
N GLU A 63 -3.83 21.05 5.00
CA GLU A 63 -5.23 21.27 4.61
C GLU A 63 -5.66 20.33 3.45
N SER A 64 -4.85 20.24 2.39
CA SER A 64 -5.12 19.37 1.24
C SER A 64 -5.08 17.88 1.60
N TRP A 65 -4.08 17.45 2.38
CA TRP A 65 -4.00 16.07 2.87
C TRP A 65 -5.19 15.73 3.79
N GLN A 66 -5.58 16.62 4.72
CA GLN A 66 -6.73 16.38 5.59
C GLN A 66 -8.04 16.30 4.79
N LYS A 67 -8.23 17.14 3.76
CA LYS A 67 -9.38 17.05 2.86
C LYS A 67 -9.43 15.71 2.12
N ALA A 68 -8.29 15.24 1.61
CA ALA A 68 -8.19 13.94 0.96
C ALA A 68 -8.49 12.79 1.95
N MET A 69 -7.86 12.79 3.12
CA MET A 69 -8.03 11.76 4.15
C MET A 69 -9.47 11.68 4.66
N ASN A 70 -10.11 12.83 4.91
CA ASN A 70 -11.52 12.89 5.33
C ASN A 70 -12.46 12.30 4.26
N GLY A 71 -12.18 12.55 2.98
CA GLY A 71 -12.94 11.99 1.86
C GLY A 71 -12.80 10.48 1.78
N TYR A 72 -11.57 9.97 1.76
CA TYR A 72 -11.29 8.53 1.78
C TYR A 72 -11.87 7.82 3.01
N ALA A 73 -11.93 8.47 4.17
CA ALA A 73 -12.55 7.92 5.38
C ALA A 73 -14.09 7.83 5.27
N GLN A 74 -14.74 8.74 4.54
CA GLN A 74 -16.19 8.65 4.26
C GLN A 74 -16.53 7.52 3.27
N GLU A 75 -15.58 7.14 2.42
CA GLU A 75 -15.71 6.05 1.44
C GLU A 75 -15.14 4.71 1.97
N SER A 76 -14.71 4.64 3.24
CA SER A 76 -14.05 3.49 3.87
C SER A 76 -12.80 2.98 3.12
N LEU A 77 -12.12 3.85 2.38
CA LEU A 77 -10.91 3.53 1.61
C LEU A 77 -9.68 3.54 2.52
N HIS A 78 -9.61 2.51 3.37
CA HIS A 78 -8.70 2.40 4.50
C HIS A 78 -7.20 2.50 4.14
N GLU A 79 -6.75 1.90 3.02
CA GLU A 79 -5.35 2.03 2.56
C GLU A 79 -4.95 3.50 2.35
N ASN A 80 -5.82 4.28 1.71
CA ASN A 80 -5.60 5.69 1.39
C ASN A 80 -5.59 6.55 2.66
N VAL A 81 -6.50 6.27 3.60
CA VAL A 81 -6.54 6.93 4.92
C VAL A 81 -5.24 6.65 5.69
N LEU A 82 -4.77 5.40 5.73
CA LEU A 82 -3.53 5.01 6.40
C LEU A 82 -2.31 5.70 5.78
N GLY A 83 -2.20 5.74 4.46
CA GLY A 83 -1.11 6.39 3.75
C GLY A 83 -1.03 7.88 4.04
N ILE A 84 -2.14 8.60 3.89
CA ILE A 84 -2.20 10.06 4.10
C ILE A 84 -2.10 10.42 5.58
N GLY A 85 -2.73 9.64 6.47
CA GLY A 85 -2.59 9.79 7.91
C GLY A 85 -1.12 9.67 8.35
N ARG A 86 -0.39 8.66 7.84
CA ARG A 86 1.07 8.53 8.07
C ARG A 86 1.86 9.73 7.52
N LYS A 87 1.45 10.37 6.42
CA LYS A 87 2.06 11.63 5.95
C LYS A 87 1.85 12.75 6.98
N ILE A 88 0.62 12.96 7.45
CA ILE A 88 0.25 14.03 8.38
C ILE A 88 0.87 13.82 9.76
N ALA A 89 0.69 12.65 10.38
CA ALA A 89 1.19 12.35 11.73
C ALA A 89 2.71 12.50 11.86
N LYS A 90 3.48 12.25 10.78
CA LYS A 90 4.94 12.49 10.75
C LYS A 90 5.33 13.97 10.79
N ARG A 91 4.42 14.90 10.52
CA ARG A 91 4.64 16.37 10.59
C ARG A 91 3.92 17.00 11.79
N CYS A 92 2.74 16.50 12.13
CA CYS A 92 1.93 16.96 13.26
C CYS A 92 1.57 15.77 14.17
N PRO A 93 2.52 15.26 14.99
CA PRO A 93 2.28 14.09 15.85
C PRO A 93 1.22 14.32 16.92
N GLU A 94 0.87 15.57 17.20
CA GLU A 94 -0.11 15.96 18.23
C GLU A 94 -1.56 15.98 17.71
N GLU A 95 -1.78 15.82 16.39
CA GLU A 95 -3.12 15.91 15.80
C GLU A 95 -3.99 14.70 16.14
N THR A 96 -4.86 14.89 17.14
CA THR A 96 -5.75 13.85 17.67
C THR A 96 -6.64 13.18 16.61
N GLY A 97 -7.18 13.94 15.65
CA GLY A 97 -8.06 13.38 14.63
C GLY A 97 -7.35 12.37 13.72
N VAL A 98 -6.09 12.63 13.40
CA VAL A 98 -5.29 11.77 12.50
C VAL A 98 -5.00 10.41 13.14
N HIS A 99 -4.64 10.35 14.43
CA HIS A 99 -4.44 9.06 15.11
C HIS A 99 -5.72 8.23 15.22
N ARG A 100 -6.87 8.90 15.42
CA ARG A 100 -8.19 8.28 15.41
C ARG A 100 -8.50 7.65 14.05
N ASP A 101 -8.29 8.41 12.97
CA ASP A 101 -8.66 7.98 11.61
C ASP A 101 -7.67 6.94 11.05
N ILE A 102 -6.40 6.99 11.46
CA ILE A 102 -5.43 5.90 11.26
C ILE A 102 -5.88 4.63 11.98
N SER A 103 -6.36 4.73 13.23
CA SER A 103 -6.90 3.58 13.96
C SER A 103 -8.14 2.98 13.30
N GLU A 104 -8.98 3.79 12.66
CA GLU A 104 -10.13 3.35 11.86
C GLU A 104 -9.68 2.54 10.64
N ALA A 105 -8.73 3.08 9.88
CA ALA A 105 -8.14 2.40 8.74
C ALA A 105 -7.50 1.04 9.11
N LEU A 106 -6.80 0.98 10.24
CA LEU A 106 -6.09 -0.22 10.66
C LEU A 106 -7.03 -1.31 11.22
N LEU A 107 -8.15 -0.96 11.86
CA LEU A 107 -9.19 -1.95 12.17
C LEU A 107 -9.86 -2.49 10.90
N GLY A 108 -10.16 -1.62 9.93
CA GLY A 108 -10.76 -2.03 8.64
C GLY A 108 -9.83 -2.85 7.73
N LEU A 109 -8.53 -2.88 8.04
CA LEU A 109 -7.51 -3.72 7.40
C LEU A 109 -7.08 -4.92 8.28
N GLU A 110 -7.77 -5.16 9.41
CA GLU A 110 -7.48 -6.20 10.41
C GLU A 110 -6.06 -6.16 11.02
N TYR A 111 -5.35 -5.04 10.87
CA TYR A 111 -4.02 -4.78 11.44
C TYR A 111 -4.14 -4.35 12.92
N PHE A 112 -4.71 -5.23 13.73
CA PHE A 112 -5.15 -4.94 15.10
C PHE A 112 -4.05 -4.40 16.04
N ALA A 113 -2.80 -4.85 15.89
CA ALA A 113 -1.68 -4.36 16.71
C ALA A 113 -1.35 -2.88 16.43
N ASP A 114 -1.19 -2.52 15.16
CA ASP A 114 -0.98 -1.13 14.72
C ASP A 114 -2.22 -0.27 15.06
N ALA A 115 -3.42 -0.83 14.94
CA ALA A 115 -4.67 -0.15 15.29
C ALA A 115 -4.72 0.22 16.78
N ILE A 116 -4.43 -0.73 17.67
CA ILE A 116 -4.43 -0.50 19.13
C ILE A 116 -3.33 0.49 19.54
N SER A 117 -2.15 0.42 18.93
CA SER A 117 -1.06 1.39 19.11
C SER A 117 -1.47 2.82 18.68
N SER A 118 -2.19 2.94 17.56
CA SER A 118 -2.75 4.20 17.06
C SER A 118 -3.87 4.73 17.96
N PHE A 119 -4.74 3.85 18.45
CA PHE A 119 -5.78 4.17 19.42
C PHE A 119 -5.19 4.66 20.75
N ARG A 120 -4.12 4.04 21.27
CA ARG A 120 -3.41 4.52 22.46
C ARG A 120 -2.83 5.92 22.25
N SER A 121 -2.30 6.19 21.07
CA SER A 121 -1.79 7.52 20.68
C SER A 121 -2.90 8.57 20.67
N PHE A 122 -4.06 8.26 20.06
CA PHE A 122 -5.27 9.08 20.15
C PHE A 122 -5.71 9.33 21.60
N VAL A 123 -5.85 8.28 22.42
CA VAL A 123 -6.24 8.35 23.84
C VAL A 123 -5.35 9.28 24.65
N LYS A 124 -4.02 9.15 24.46
CA LYS A 124 -2.95 9.87 25.17
C LYS A 124 -2.89 11.35 24.83
N LEU A 125 -3.23 11.72 23.60
CA LEU A 125 -3.28 13.10 23.12
C LEU A 125 -4.62 13.77 23.43
N ALA A 126 -5.74 13.06 23.23
CA ALA A 126 -7.11 13.53 23.47
C ALA A 126 -7.49 13.60 24.97
N LYS A 127 -6.62 14.15 25.84
CA LYS A 127 -6.83 14.18 27.30
C LYS A 127 -8.07 14.94 27.74
N HIS A 128 -8.46 15.96 26.98
CA HIS A 128 -9.62 16.81 27.27
C HIS A 128 -10.77 16.66 26.26
N SER A 129 -10.63 15.78 25.25
CA SER A 129 -11.62 15.60 24.19
C SER A 129 -12.42 14.31 24.34
N SER A 130 -13.73 14.44 24.15
CA SER A 130 -14.70 13.39 23.84
C SER A 130 -14.48 12.02 24.51
N ILE A 131 -14.89 11.94 25.78
CA ILE A 131 -15.13 10.66 26.49
C ILE A 131 -16.03 9.73 25.65
N SER A 132 -17.01 10.29 24.92
CA SER A 132 -17.91 9.54 24.06
C SER A 132 -17.17 8.82 22.92
N GLU A 133 -16.24 9.48 22.22
CA GLU A 133 -15.44 8.85 21.17
C GLU A 133 -14.56 7.74 21.73
N LYS A 134 -13.87 7.94 22.86
CA LYS A 134 -13.06 6.87 23.49
C LYS A 134 -13.91 5.64 23.80
N LYS A 135 -15.10 5.84 24.39
CA LYS A 135 -16.07 4.75 24.66
C LYS A 135 -16.61 4.10 23.38
N SER A 136 -16.74 4.84 22.28
CA SER A 136 -17.11 4.31 20.96
C SER A 136 -16.01 3.40 20.39
N TRP A 137 -14.75 3.81 20.54
CA TRP A 137 -13.58 3.03 20.08
C TRP A 137 -13.43 1.68 20.76
N PHE A 138 -13.57 1.60 22.09
CA PHE A 138 -13.59 0.31 22.78
C PHE A 138 -14.68 -0.60 22.22
N ARG A 139 -15.87 -0.07 21.90
CA ARG A 139 -16.97 -0.86 21.31
C ARG A 139 -16.69 -1.32 19.87
N LYS A 140 -16.00 -0.52 19.05
CA LYS A 140 -15.50 -0.97 17.72
C LYS A 140 -14.50 -2.12 17.87
N ILE A 141 -13.50 -1.97 18.73
CA ILE A 141 -12.46 -2.99 18.94
C ILE A 141 -13.07 -4.31 19.44
N MET A 142 -14.06 -4.26 20.34
CA MET A 142 -14.76 -5.45 20.84
C MET A 142 -15.66 -6.16 19.80
N GLN A 143 -15.89 -5.56 18.63
CA GLN A 143 -16.58 -6.21 17.51
C GLN A 143 -15.63 -7.04 16.63
N CYS A 144 -14.31 -6.85 16.75
CA CYS A 144 -13.29 -7.58 15.98
C CYS A 144 -12.90 -8.91 16.65
N GLU A 145 -12.66 -9.97 15.88
CA GLU A 145 -12.13 -11.26 16.35
C GLU A 145 -10.60 -11.25 16.49
N ILE A 146 -10.08 -10.38 17.36
CA ILE A 146 -8.66 -10.31 17.68
C ILE A 146 -8.24 -11.62 18.38
N ARG A 147 -7.27 -12.35 17.82
CA ARG A 147 -6.82 -13.66 18.34
C ARG A 147 -5.52 -13.62 19.15
N GLN A 148 -4.90 -12.45 19.26
CA GLN A 148 -3.60 -12.26 19.92
C GLN A 148 -3.79 -11.84 21.39
N PRO A 149 -3.47 -12.68 22.40
CA PRO A 149 -3.79 -12.39 23.81
C PRO A 149 -3.21 -11.07 24.33
N HIS A 150 -1.98 -10.73 23.95
CA HIS A 150 -1.32 -9.49 24.37
C HIS A 150 -2.07 -8.21 23.93
N LEU A 151 -2.85 -8.26 22.85
CA LEU A 151 -3.67 -7.13 22.40
C LEU A 151 -4.91 -6.92 23.29
N HIS A 152 -5.38 -7.97 23.97
CA HIS A 152 -6.44 -7.88 24.98
C HIS A 152 -5.95 -7.25 26.28
N GLU A 153 -4.74 -7.61 26.71
CA GLU A 153 -4.07 -7.01 27.88
C GLU A 153 -3.79 -5.52 27.64
N GLU A 154 -3.27 -5.17 26.47
CA GLU A 154 -3.05 -3.78 26.06
C GLU A 154 -4.37 -2.98 25.99
N LEU A 155 -5.47 -3.58 25.50
CA LEU A 155 -6.78 -2.93 25.48
C LEU A 155 -7.31 -2.62 26.90
N LEU A 156 -7.13 -3.54 27.85
CA LEU A 156 -7.45 -3.33 29.27
C LEU A 156 -6.57 -2.22 29.86
N HIS A 157 -5.27 -2.24 29.59
CA HIS A 157 -4.32 -1.23 30.07
C HIS A 157 -4.65 0.17 29.53
N ILE A 158 -5.02 0.30 28.24
CA ILE A 158 -5.48 1.57 27.65
C ILE A 158 -6.77 2.05 28.32
N TYR A 159 -7.69 1.15 28.67
CA TYR A 159 -8.91 1.51 29.41
C TYR A 159 -8.60 2.11 30.79
N GLU A 160 -7.65 1.51 31.52
CA GLU A 160 -7.19 2.04 32.81
C GLU A 160 -6.48 3.40 32.64
N GLU A 161 -5.58 3.55 31.66
CA GLU A 161 -4.94 4.83 31.33
C GLU A 161 -5.92 5.93 30.90
N CYS A 162 -7.07 5.58 30.32
CA CYS A 162 -8.09 6.56 29.97
C CYS A 162 -8.73 7.24 31.19
N GLY A 163 -8.65 6.64 32.40
CA GLY A 163 -9.35 7.12 33.59
C GLY A 163 -10.88 7.12 33.44
N LEU A 164 -11.44 6.16 32.69
CA LEU A 164 -12.87 6.09 32.42
C LEU A 164 -13.63 5.43 33.58
N GLU A 165 -14.44 6.21 34.28
CA GLU A 165 -15.43 5.71 35.24
C GLU A 165 -16.67 5.18 34.49
N ASP A 166 -16.56 4.02 33.86
CA ASP A 166 -17.65 3.31 33.16
C ASP A 166 -17.68 1.81 33.51
N ILE A 167 -18.40 1.47 34.58
CA ILE A 167 -18.49 0.09 35.09
C ILE A 167 -19.14 -0.86 34.07
N GLU A 168 -19.99 -0.36 33.17
CA GLU A 168 -20.60 -1.18 32.12
C GLU A 168 -19.57 -1.49 31.04
N LEU A 169 -18.89 -0.47 30.51
CA LEU A 169 -17.83 -0.67 29.50
C LEU A 169 -16.65 -1.51 30.04
N GLN A 170 -16.27 -1.35 31.32
CA GLN A 170 -15.24 -2.19 31.94
C GLN A 170 -15.65 -3.68 31.95
N ARG A 171 -16.93 -3.97 32.22
CA ARG A 171 -17.47 -5.34 32.19
C ARG A 171 -17.55 -5.88 30.77
N ASP A 172 -17.96 -5.05 29.81
CA ASP A 172 -18.01 -5.43 28.39
C ASP A 172 -16.61 -5.84 27.89
N ILE A 173 -15.57 -5.05 28.22
CA ILE A 173 -14.18 -5.38 27.85
C ILE A 173 -13.73 -6.66 28.54
N GLN A 174 -13.98 -6.83 29.85
CA GLN A 174 -13.63 -8.06 30.58
C GLN A 174 -14.37 -9.31 30.04
N ALA A 175 -15.61 -9.16 29.57
CA ALA A 175 -16.38 -10.23 28.94
C ALA A 175 -15.85 -10.55 27.53
N TYR A 176 -15.49 -9.53 26.74
CA TYR A 176 -14.84 -9.69 25.44
C TYR A 176 -13.51 -10.45 25.57
N VAL A 177 -12.60 -10.00 26.44
CA VAL A 177 -11.29 -10.63 26.65
C VAL A 177 -11.44 -12.09 27.09
N ARG A 178 -12.36 -12.38 28.02
CA ARG A 178 -12.67 -13.76 28.43
C ARG A 178 -13.15 -14.61 27.25
N ARG A 179 -14.13 -14.11 26.47
CA ARG A 179 -14.68 -14.84 25.32
C ARG A 179 -13.59 -15.16 24.29
N MET A 180 -12.68 -14.23 24.03
CA MET A 180 -11.58 -14.47 23.09
C MET A 180 -10.57 -15.49 23.65
N GLN A 181 -10.22 -15.42 24.94
CA GLN A 181 -9.37 -16.45 25.57
C GLN A 181 -10.02 -17.84 25.52
N GLU A 182 -11.30 -17.97 25.87
CA GLU A 182 -12.04 -19.24 25.79
C GLU A 182 -12.07 -19.79 24.34
N SER A 183 -12.10 -18.91 23.33
CA SER A 183 -12.02 -19.27 21.89
C SER A 183 -10.61 -19.72 21.46
N ILE A 184 -9.56 -19.16 22.07
CA ILE A 184 -8.16 -19.54 21.82
C ILE A 184 -7.86 -20.90 22.48
N ASP A 185 -8.23 -21.08 23.75
CA ASP A 185 -8.03 -22.32 24.51
C ASP A 185 -8.75 -23.52 23.85
N THR A 186 -9.94 -23.29 23.29
CA THR A 186 -10.71 -24.32 22.56
C THR A 186 -10.18 -24.62 21.15
N ALA A 187 -9.49 -23.68 20.51
CA ALA A 187 -8.76 -23.95 19.27
C ALA A 187 -7.50 -24.77 19.54
N THR A 188 -6.67 -24.37 20.53
CA THR A 188 -5.44 -25.10 20.87
C THR A 188 -5.73 -26.54 21.31
N THR A 189 -6.79 -26.77 22.08
CA THR A 189 -7.18 -28.14 22.49
C THR A 189 -7.82 -28.97 21.38
N ALA A 190 -8.23 -28.37 20.25
CA ALA A 190 -8.61 -29.10 19.04
C ALA A 190 -7.37 -29.52 18.23
N ASP A 191 -6.41 -28.61 18.04
CA ASP A 191 -5.13 -28.94 17.38
C ASP A 191 -4.36 -30.04 18.15
N GLU A 192 -4.30 -29.95 19.49
CA GLU A 192 -3.70 -30.99 20.35
C GLU A 192 -4.41 -32.36 20.24
N ALA A 193 -5.69 -32.38 19.88
CA ALA A 193 -6.46 -33.61 19.68
C ALA A 193 -6.21 -34.25 18.30
N GLU A 194 -5.95 -33.45 17.25
CA GLU A 194 -5.59 -33.99 15.92
C GLU A 194 -4.11 -34.41 15.84
N VAL A 195 -3.23 -33.85 16.67
CA VAL A 195 -1.78 -34.19 16.71
C VAL A 195 -1.47 -35.62 17.21
N PHE A 196 -2.46 -36.37 17.70
CA PHE A 196 -2.26 -37.67 18.36
C PHE A 196 -1.91 -38.87 17.45
N GLU A 197 -1.25 -38.70 16.29
CA GLU A 197 -0.60 -39.82 15.59
C GLU A 197 0.65 -39.48 14.73
N THR A 198 1.60 -38.66 15.21
CA THR A 198 3.01 -38.72 14.72
C THR A 198 4.07 -38.57 15.83
N PRO A 199 5.22 -39.29 15.76
CA PRO A 199 6.30 -39.12 16.74
C PRO A 199 7.10 -37.83 16.51
N ILE A 200 7.24 -37.01 17.56
CA ILE A 200 7.99 -35.74 17.53
C ILE A 200 9.51 -36.00 17.72
N GLU A 201 10.33 -35.67 16.73
CA GLU A 201 11.74 -35.34 16.98
C GLU A 201 11.85 -33.88 17.46
N LYS A 202 12.49 -33.67 18.60
CA LYS A 202 12.67 -32.34 19.19
C LYS A 202 13.88 -31.64 18.59
N GLN A 203 13.66 -30.46 18.02
CA GLN A 203 14.64 -29.38 18.06
C GLN A 203 14.00 -28.16 18.70
N SER A 204 14.75 -27.48 19.58
CA SER A 204 14.28 -26.37 20.39
C SER A 204 15.17 -25.17 20.15
N GLU A 205 14.63 -24.13 19.52
CA GLU A 205 15.26 -22.81 19.50
C GLU A 205 14.57 -21.87 20.49
N VAL A 206 15.38 -21.02 21.12
CA VAL A 206 14.98 -20.14 22.21
C VAL A 206 14.86 -18.72 21.66
N TYR A 207 13.69 -18.11 21.80
CA TYR A 207 13.47 -16.73 21.38
C TYR A 207 13.69 -15.77 22.57
N GLU A 208 14.79 -15.03 22.57
CA GLU A 208 14.99 -13.87 23.45
C GLU A 208 14.49 -12.58 22.77
N PRO A 209 13.72 -11.72 23.46
CA PRO A 209 13.24 -10.47 22.88
C PRO A 209 14.31 -9.36 22.96
N ALA A 210 14.81 -8.91 21.81
CA ALA A 210 15.62 -7.69 21.72
C ALA A 210 14.72 -6.45 21.58
N ALA A 211 14.78 -5.55 22.56
CA ALA A 211 14.11 -4.24 22.52
C ALA A 211 15.02 -3.13 21.96
N ASP A 212 14.41 -1.97 21.68
CA ASP A 212 15.02 -0.70 21.28
C ASP A 212 15.80 -0.66 19.95
N GLY A 213 15.40 0.22 19.02
CA GLY A 213 16.03 0.31 17.69
C GLY A 213 15.55 1.43 16.77
N LEU A 214 15.05 2.56 17.27
CA LEU A 214 14.60 3.68 16.43
C LEU A 214 15.80 4.39 15.78
N MET A 215 16.10 4.05 14.52
CA MET A 215 17.18 4.68 13.75
C MET A 215 16.78 5.00 12.30
N SER A 216 17.22 6.17 11.84
CA SER A 216 17.01 6.69 10.49
C SER A 216 17.89 5.99 9.45
N ILE A 217 17.36 5.80 8.24
CA ILE A 217 18.18 5.60 7.03
C ILE A 217 17.78 6.65 5.98
N GLU A 218 18.56 7.72 5.94
CA GLU A 218 18.75 8.53 4.73
C GLU A 218 20.13 8.19 4.16
N SER A 219 20.21 7.72 2.91
CA SER A 219 21.42 7.86 2.09
C SER A 219 21.18 7.52 0.61
N ASP A 220 21.43 8.53 -0.23
CA ASP A 220 22.18 8.50 -1.48
C ASP A 220 22.19 7.22 -2.36
N TRP A 221 21.41 7.27 -3.44
CA TRP A 221 21.82 6.74 -4.76
C TRP A 221 21.41 7.74 -5.84
N THR A 222 22.25 7.93 -6.86
CA THR A 222 22.12 9.02 -7.86
C THR A 222 22.43 8.59 -9.29
N SER A 223 21.81 9.31 -10.24
CA SER A 223 22.19 9.50 -11.65
C SER A 223 22.08 8.37 -12.69
N ASN A 224 21.32 8.71 -13.75
CA ASN A 224 21.48 8.31 -15.17
C ASN A 224 21.23 6.84 -15.55
N ASP A 225 20.81 6.48 -16.77
CA ASP A 225 20.47 7.23 -18.02
C ASP A 225 19.31 6.46 -18.74
N PHE A 226 18.82 6.64 -19.98
CA PHE A 226 19.31 7.34 -21.18
C PHE A 226 18.18 7.98 -22.03
N SER A 227 17.86 7.43 -23.22
CA SER A 227 16.99 7.97 -24.27
C SER A 227 16.67 6.89 -25.34
N ILE A 228 16.11 7.26 -26.52
CA ILE A 228 15.70 6.38 -27.68
C ILE A 228 14.38 5.62 -27.40
N LEU A 229 13.31 5.56 -28.22
CA LEU A 229 12.72 6.30 -29.38
C LEU A 229 11.16 6.19 -29.19
N LYS A 230 10.20 6.89 -29.83
CA LYS A 230 10.03 7.75 -31.02
C LYS A 230 9.57 7.06 -32.33
N GLN A 231 8.54 7.67 -32.96
CA GLN A 231 8.03 7.58 -34.35
C GLN A 231 6.84 6.64 -34.74
N ASP A 232 5.79 7.35 -35.19
CA ASP A 232 4.92 7.12 -36.36
C ASP A 232 3.69 6.20 -36.28
N SER A 233 2.75 6.44 -37.23
CA SER A 233 1.31 6.32 -36.99
C SER A 233 0.45 6.07 -38.24
N ASN A 234 -0.59 5.24 -38.11
CA ASN A 234 -1.84 5.09 -38.90
C ASN A 234 -2.54 3.78 -38.47
N GLY A 235 -3.87 3.56 -38.52
CA GLY A 235 -5.00 4.46 -38.78
C GLY A 235 -6.33 3.67 -39.00
N TYR A 236 -7.47 4.25 -38.58
CA TYR A 236 -8.87 3.90 -38.95
C TYR A 236 -9.55 2.56 -38.51
N GLN A 237 -10.40 2.63 -37.46
CA GLN A 237 -11.89 2.45 -37.42
C GLN A 237 -12.66 1.57 -38.45
N PRO A 238 -13.93 1.12 -38.18
CA PRO A 238 -14.68 0.98 -36.88
C PRO A 238 -15.74 -0.18 -36.71
N MET A 239 -16.01 -0.56 -35.45
CA MET A 239 -17.33 -0.86 -34.78
C MET A 239 -18.30 -2.05 -35.13
N GLN A 240 -19.13 -2.35 -34.09
CA GLN A 240 -20.45 -3.06 -34.01
C GLN A 240 -20.44 -4.60 -33.78
N SER A 241 -21.27 -5.21 -32.90
CA SER A 241 -22.17 -4.71 -31.81
C SER A 241 -22.70 -5.85 -30.91
N HIS A 242 -22.95 -5.61 -29.61
CA HIS A 242 -23.61 -6.57 -28.66
C HIS A 242 -25.15 -6.53 -28.72
N PRO A 243 -25.83 -7.56 -28.17
CA PRO A 243 -26.48 -7.48 -26.83
C PRO A 243 -26.26 -8.78 -25.97
N VAL A 244 -27.08 -9.17 -24.97
CA VAL A 244 -27.34 -8.70 -23.56
C VAL A 244 -28.05 -9.89 -22.80
N GLU A 245 -28.48 -9.73 -21.53
CA GLU A 245 -29.34 -10.63 -20.70
C GLU A 245 -28.64 -11.77 -19.89
N ASP A 246 -29.05 -12.17 -18.67
CA ASP A 246 -29.71 -11.47 -17.52
C ASP A 246 -29.65 -12.32 -16.20
N HIS A 247 -29.99 -11.72 -15.06
CA HIS A 247 -30.55 -12.28 -13.80
C HIS A 247 -29.74 -13.19 -12.83
N SER A 248 -29.35 -12.58 -11.69
CA SER A 248 -29.78 -12.94 -10.32
C SER A 248 -29.39 -14.28 -9.62
N GLN A 249 -28.46 -14.23 -8.65
CA GLN A 249 -28.68 -14.56 -7.22
C GLN A 249 -27.44 -14.23 -6.34
N PRO A 250 -27.57 -14.08 -5.00
CA PRO A 250 -26.48 -13.60 -4.15
C PRO A 250 -25.49 -14.72 -3.76
N ALA A 251 -24.24 -14.57 -4.18
CA ALA A 251 -23.09 -15.29 -3.62
C ALA A 251 -22.49 -14.50 -2.44
N PHE A 252 -21.44 -15.06 -1.81
CA PHE A 252 -20.52 -14.25 -1.02
C PHE A 252 -20.00 -13.09 -1.89
N GLU A 253 -19.87 -11.90 -1.31
CA GLU A 253 -19.18 -10.79 -1.95
C GLU A 253 -17.67 -11.05 -1.90
N SER A 254 -17.23 -12.02 -2.70
CA SER A 254 -15.91 -11.97 -3.30
C SER A 254 -15.76 -10.57 -3.88
N ILE A 255 -14.81 -9.80 -3.36
CA ILE A 255 -14.47 -8.47 -3.88
C ILE A 255 -14.41 -8.61 -5.39
N GLU A 256 -15.32 -7.94 -6.11
CA GLU A 256 -15.20 -7.84 -7.54
C GLU A 256 -13.92 -7.05 -7.81
N VAL A 257 -12.83 -7.78 -8.00
CA VAL A 257 -11.66 -7.31 -8.73
C VAL A 257 -12.21 -6.95 -10.10
N GLN A 258 -12.63 -5.69 -10.24
CA GLN A 258 -13.21 -5.18 -11.46
C GLN A 258 -12.22 -5.53 -12.57
N GLN A 259 -12.67 -6.36 -13.51
CA GLN A 259 -11.93 -6.61 -14.73
C GLN A 259 -12.06 -5.35 -15.60
N GLU A 260 -11.41 -4.28 -15.13
CA GLU A 260 -11.29 -3.03 -15.85
C GLU A 260 -10.52 -3.33 -17.13
N ASP A 261 -11.23 -3.22 -18.26
CA ASP A 261 -10.81 -3.70 -19.57
C ASP A 261 -9.35 -3.34 -19.92
N ASP A 262 -8.64 -4.26 -20.58
CA ASP A 262 -7.32 -4.00 -21.15
C ASP A 262 -7.38 -2.72 -22.00
N LEU A 263 -6.47 -1.78 -21.71
CA LEU A 263 -6.37 -0.56 -22.49
C LEU A 263 -5.89 -0.88 -23.91
N PRO A 264 -6.45 -0.22 -24.95
CA PRO A 264 -5.97 -0.39 -26.32
C PRO A 264 -4.47 -0.06 -26.42
N ILE A 265 -3.75 -0.86 -27.21
CA ILE A 265 -2.29 -0.77 -27.37
C ILE A 265 -1.86 0.66 -27.71
N GLY A 266 -0.94 1.19 -26.90
CA GLY A 266 -0.39 2.56 -26.97
C GLY A 266 -1.08 3.56 -26.03
N GLN A 267 -2.27 3.28 -25.50
CA GLN A 267 -3.00 4.20 -24.60
C GLN A 267 -2.42 4.24 -23.18
N GLY A 268 -1.72 3.20 -22.73
CA GLY A 268 -1.05 3.20 -21.42
C GLY A 268 0.17 4.11 -21.36
N LYS A 269 0.64 4.65 -22.50
CA LYS A 269 1.93 5.36 -22.57
C LYS A 269 1.94 6.69 -21.82
N ASP A 270 0.92 7.52 -21.99
CA ASP A 270 0.87 8.84 -21.30
C ASP A 270 0.74 8.68 -19.78
N HIS A 271 0.20 7.55 -19.32
CA HIS A 271 0.19 7.13 -17.92
C HIS A 271 1.57 6.61 -17.48
N TYR A 272 2.23 5.73 -18.24
CA TYR A 272 3.58 5.24 -17.92
C TYR A 272 4.60 6.39 -17.83
N ASP A 273 4.61 7.29 -18.81
CA ASP A 273 5.47 8.48 -18.84
C ASP A 273 5.20 9.41 -17.61
N LEU A 274 3.98 9.44 -17.09
CA LEU A 274 3.65 10.20 -15.87
C LEU A 274 4.05 9.46 -14.60
N GLY A 275 3.83 8.14 -14.53
CA GLY A 275 4.26 7.28 -13.43
C GLY A 275 5.75 7.38 -13.17
N VAL A 276 6.57 7.42 -14.23
CA VAL A 276 8.02 7.65 -14.16
C VAL A 276 8.34 9.03 -13.56
N VAL A 277 7.68 10.11 -14.02
CA VAL A 277 7.90 11.46 -13.45
C VAL A 277 7.51 11.51 -11.97
N TYR A 278 6.40 10.88 -11.57
CA TYR A 278 6.00 10.79 -10.17
C TYR A 278 6.96 9.92 -9.34
N SER A 279 7.52 8.83 -9.90
CA SER A 279 8.47 7.95 -9.18
C SER A 279 9.85 8.61 -9.01
N GLU A 280 10.39 9.28 -10.03
CA GLU A 280 11.58 10.17 -9.94
C GLU A 280 11.40 11.17 -8.79
N MET A 281 10.20 11.74 -8.70
CA MET A 281 9.86 12.72 -7.69
C MET A 281 9.57 12.11 -6.31
N LYS A 282 9.51 10.78 -6.14
CA LYS A 282 9.07 10.10 -4.90
C LYS A 282 7.64 10.48 -4.46
N LEU A 283 6.72 10.55 -5.43
CA LEU A 283 5.27 10.72 -5.24
C LEU A 283 4.58 9.36 -5.44
N TRP A 284 4.89 8.41 -4.55
CA TRP A 284 4.62 6.99 -4.78
C TRP A 284 3.15 6.67 -5.04
N ASP A 285 2.22 7.22 -4.25
CA ASP A 285 0.78 6.97 -4.41
C ASP A 285 0.30 7.33 -5.83
N ALA A 286 0.74 8.48 -6.34
CA ALA A 286 0.40 8.94 -7.68
C ALA A 286 1.09 8.11 -8.76
N ALA A 287 2.37 7.73 -8.56
CA ALA A 287 3.08 6.83 -9.47
C ALA A 287 2.39 5.44 -9.54
N ILE A 288 1.92 4.92 -8.40
CA ILE A 288 1.18 3.66 -8.29
C ILE A 288 -0.11 3.72 -9.13
N THR A 289 -0.93 4.78 -8.99
CA THR A 289 -2.17 4.94 -9.78
C THR A 289 -1.89 4.99 -11.30
N GLU A 290 -0.86 5.73 -11.71
CA GLU A 290 -0.49 5.85 -13.12
C GLU A 290 0.06 4.53 -13.67
N PHE A 291 0.89 3.79 -12.94
CA PHE A 291 1.39 2.47 -13.36
C PHE A 291 0.30 1.38 -13.32
N GLN A 292 -0.65 1.43 -12.37
CA GLN A 292 -1.84 0.57 -12.35
C GLN A 292 -2.75 0.80 -13.57
N THR A 293 -2.79 2.04 -14.08
CA THR A 293 -3.48 2.35 -15.34
C THR A 293 -2.66 1.87 -16.53
N ALA A 294 -1.36 2.18 -16.56
CA ALA A 294 -0.46 1.79 -17.66
C ALA A 294 -0.33 0.27 -17.85
N ARG A 295 -0.38 -0.55 -16.78
CA ARG A 295 -0.23 -2.02 -16.90
C ARG A 295 -1.41 -2.71 -17.60
N ARG A 296 -2.52 -2.00 -17.82
CA ARG A 296 -3.68 -2.46 -18.61
C ARG A 296 -3.40 -2.43 -20.11
N ASP A 297 -2.43 -1.64 -20.56
CA ASP A 297 -1.94 -1.70 -21.93
C ASP A 297 -0.98 -2.89 -22.06
N ARG A 298 -1.40 -3.91 -22.82
CA ARG A 298 -0.61 -5.14 -23.01
C ARG A 298 0.81 -4.91 -23.55
N SER A 299 1.08 -3.78 -24.21
CA SER A 299 2.42 -3.44 -24.72
C SER A 299 3.35 -2.82 -23.66
N LEU A 300 2.80 -2.41 -22.52
CA LEU A 300 3.53 -1.82 -21.39
C LEU A 300 3.43 -2.66 -20.11
N ARG A 301 2.51 -3.62 -20.06
CA ARG A 301 2.12 -4.43 -18.90
C ARG A 301 3.29 -4.87 -18.02
N SER A 302 4.24 -5.67 -18.52
CA SER A 302 5.38 -6.16 -17.74
C SER A 302 6.22 -5.03 -17.14
N ARG A 303 6.54 -4.00 -17.94
CA ARG A 303 7.35 -2.84 -17.51
C ARG A 303 6.61 -1.97 -16.49
N ALA A 304 5.32 -1.75 -16.67
CA ALA A 304 4.48 -1.00 -15.73
C ALA A 304 4.29 -1.78 -14.42
N THR A 305 4.17 -3.11 -14.48
CA THR A 305 4.14 -4.00 -13.31
C THR A 305 5.45 -3.94 -12.50
N ILE A 306 6.61 -3.94 -13.16
CA ILE A 306 7.92 -3.79 -12.50
C ILE A 306 8.03 -2.44 -11.79
N GLU A 307 7.65 -1.34 -12.44
CA GLU A 307 7.73 0.00 -11.84
C GLU A 307 6.67 0.23 -10.75
N LEU A 308 5.49 -0.39 -10.88
CA LEU A 308 4.49 -0.48 -9.81
C LEU A 308 5.07 -1.17 -8.56
N ALA A 309 5.75 -2.30 -8.72
CA ALA A 309 6.40 -2.99 -7.61
C ALA A 309 7.58 -2.20 -7.01
N ASN A 310 8.36 -1.48 -7.84
CA ASN A 310 9.38 -0.54 -7.35
C ASN A 310 8.76 0.58 -6.51
N CYS A 311 7.64 1.17 -6.95
CA CYS A 311 6.93 2.19 -6.19
C CYS A 311 6.35 1.64 -4.88
N LEU A 312 5.71 0.46 -4.90
CA LEU A 312 5.15 -0.21 -3.71
C LEU A 312 6.22 -0.53 -2.66
N LYS A 313 7.37 -1.06 -3.09
CA LYS A 313 8.57 -1.26 -2.26
C LYS A 313 9.01 0.06 -1.61
N ASN A 314 9.09 1.13 -2.40
CA ASN A 314 9.54 2.45 -1.92
C ASN A 314 8.48 3.20 -1.09
N SER A 315 7.20 2.82 -1.16
CA SER A 315 6.13 3.29 -0.28
C SER A 315 5.96 2.43 0.99
N ASN A 316 6.91 1.52 1.27
CA ASN A 316 6.93 0.62 2.43
C ASN A 316 5.80 -0.44 2.41
N ASP A 317 5.49 -0.98 1.22
CA ASP A 317 4.64 -2.18 1.04
C ASP A 317 5.33 -3.22 0.12
N PRO A 318 6.41 -3.87 0.59
CA PRO A 318 7.12 -4.91 -0.18
C PRO A 318 6.30 -6.20 -0.35
N HIS A 319 5.31 -6.46 0.51
CA HIS A 319 4.45 -7.65 0.40
C HIS A 319 3.49 -7.55 -0.79
N ARG A 320 2.80 -6.40 -0.95
CA ARG A 320 1.96 -6.15 -2.14
C ARG A 320 2.81 -6.04 -3.40
N ALA A 321 4.02 -5.46 -3.32
CA ALA A 321 4.95 -5.45 -4.43
C ALA A 321 5.25 -6.88 -4.93
N LEU A 322 5.50 -7.84 -4.02
CA LEU A 322 5.77 -9.23 -4.39
C LEU A 322 4.57 -9.89 -5.06
N ARG A 323 3.37 -9.79 -4.46
CA ARG A 323 2.12 -10.35 -5.03
C ARG A 323 1.87 -9.87 -6.46
N VAL A 324 2.05 -8.57 -6.71
CA VAL A 324 1.86 -7.94 -8.03
C VAL A 324 2.83 -8.48 -9.09
N LEU A 325 4.05 -8.88 -8.71
CA LEU A 325 4.98 -9.56 -9.61
C LEU A 325 4.62 -11.05 -9.79
N GLU A 326 4.17 -11.73 -8.74
CA GLU A 326 3.75 -13.13 -8.80
C GLU A 326 2.52 -13.33 -9.71
N GLU A 327 1.50 -12.47 -9.58
CA GLU A 327 0.32 -12.40 -10.47
C GLU A 327 0.71 -12.30 -11.96
N GLU A 328 1.72 -11.48 -12.27
CA GLU A 328 2.22 -11.30 -13.62
C GLU A 328 3.05 -12.49 -14.10
N SER A 329 3.85 -13.11 -13.21
CA SER A 329 4.67 -14.29 -13.55
C SER A 329 3.81 -15.53 -13.85
N ASN A 330 2.63 -15.61 -13.24
CA ASN A 330 1.62 -16.65 -13.49
C ASN A 330 0.73 -16.33 -14.71
N SER A 331 0.77 -15.09 -15.22
CA SER A 331 0.08 -14.69 -16.44
C SER A 331 0.95 -15.07 -17.65
N ASN A 332 0.42 -15.86 -18.60
CA ASN A 332 1.19 -16.44 -19.72
C ASN A 332 1.66 -15.42 -20.80
N GLY A 333 2.52 -14.48 -20.42
CA GLY A 333 3.28 -13.62 -21.34
C GLY A 333 4.58 -14.30 -21.77
N ASN A 334 4.61 -14.84 -22.99
CA ASN A 334 5.72 -15.64 -23.53
C ASN A 334 6.94 -14.81 -24.00
N GLU A 335 7.36 -13.79 -23.24
CA GLU A 335 8.54 -12.98 -23.53
C GLU A 335 9.63 -13.25 -22.47
N ALA A 336 10.62 -14.06 -22.84
CA ALA A 336 11.63 -14.59 -21.91
C ALA A 336 12.49 -13.49 -21.26
N GLU A 337 12.72 -12.36 -21.94
CA GLU A 337 13.44 -11.21 -21.40
C GLU A 337 12.63 -10.52 -20.28
N ALA A 338 11.34 -10.26 -20.53
CA ALA A 338 10.43 -9.71 -19.52
C ALA A 338 10.25 -10.64 -18.31
N GLN A 339 10.17 -11.96 -18.53
CA GLN A 339 10.15 -12.95 -17.44
C GLN A 339 11.46 -12.94 -16.62
N SER A 340 12.61 -12.83 -17.29
CA SER A 340 13.93 -12.75 -16.64
C SER A 340 14.07 -11.49 -15.79
N GLU A 341 13.58 -10.35 -16.27
CA GLU A 341 13.55 -9.10 -15.51
C GLU A 341 12.60 -9.20 -14.31
N LEU A 342 11.41 -9.77 -14.51
CA LEU A 342 10.43 -10.01 -13.46
C LEU A 342 10.99 -10.86 -12.30
N PHE A 343 11.65 -11.99 -12.61
CA PHE A 343 12.27 -12.83 -11.59
C PHE A 343 13.41 -12.13 -10.84
N TYR A 344 14.19 -11.27 -11.52
CA TYR A 344 15.20 -10.47 -10.84
C TYR A 344 14.58 -9.50 -9.81
N HIS A 345 13.51 -8.78 -10.18
CA HIS A 345 12.80 -7.90 -9.24
C HIS A 345 12.11 -8.66 -8.09
N MET A 346 11.59 -9.87 -8.32
CA MET A 346 11.10 -10.77 -7.26
C MET A 346 12.21 -11.20 -6.30
N GLY A 347 13.42 -11.46 -6.81
CA GLY A 347 14.60 -11.77 -6.00
C GLY A 347 14.99 -10.62 -5.08
N LEU A 348 15.06 -9.40 -5.62
CA LEU A 348 15.34 -8.18 -4.84
C LEU A 348 14.29 -7.93 -3.74
N LEU A 349 13.00 -8.19 -4.01
CA LEU A 349 11.95 -8.08 -3.00
C LEU A 349 12.09 -9.12 -1.89
N ASN A 350 12.44 -10.36 -2.24
CA ASN A 350 12.65 -11.41 -1.24
C ASN A 350 13.90 -11.15 -0.37
N GLU A 351 14.95 -10.51 -0.89
CA GLU A 351 16.06 -10.02 -0.04
C GLU A 351 15.60 -8.94 0.95
N VAL A 352 14.77 -7.98 0.51
CA VAL A 352 14.20 -6.93 1.38
C VAL A 352 13.27 -7.52 2.45
N LEU A 353 12.58 -8.62 2.16
CA LEU A 353 11.73 -9.37 3.09
C LEU A 353 12.50 -10.36 3.99
N GLY A 354 13.82 -10.50 3.83
CA GLY A 354 14.65 -11.47 4.56
C GLY A 354 14.54 -12.92 4.07
N ASN A 355 13.73 -13.19 3.04
CA ASN A 355 13.48 -14.51 2.45
C ASN A 355 14.63 -14.98 1.55
N GLY A 356 15.84 -15.12 2.08
CA GLY A 356 17.05 -15.41 1.31
C GLY A 356 16.98 -16.70 0.45
N SER A 357 16.23 -17.71 0.89
CA SER A 357 16.00 -18.95 0.13
C SER A 357 15.13 -18.71 -1.11
N ALA A 358 14.03 -17.97 -0.98
CA ALA A 358 13.16 -17.59 -2.10
C ALA A 358 13.86 -16.60 -3.05
N ALA A 359 14.65 -15.66 -2.51
CA ALA A 359 15.46 -14.75 -3.31
C ALA A 359 16.42 -15.51 -4.24
N LYS A 360 17.14 -16.51 -3.70
CA LYS A 360 18.02 -17.39 -4.49
C LYS A 360 17.27 -18.14 -5.60
N GLN A 361 16.10 -18.70 -5.30
CA GLN A 361 15.26 -19.38 -6.31
C GLN A 361 14.72 -18.43 -7.41
N CYS A 362 14.55 -17.15 -7.10
CA CYS A 362 14.20 -16.14 -8.09
C CYS A 362 15.41 -15.78 -8.97
N PHE A 363 16.57 -15.55 -8.36
CA PHE A 363 17.81 -15.27 -9.11
C PHE A 363 18.25 -16.45 -10.00
N GLU A 364 17.98 -17.70 -9.61
CA GLU A 364 18.21 -18.90 -10.43
C GLU A 364 17.36 -18.97 -11.71
N LYS A 365 16.28 -18.17 -11.80
CA LYS A 365 15.41 -18.07 -13.00
C LYS A 365 15.77 -16.89 -13.91
N VAL A 366 16.75 -16.07 -13.53
CA VAL A 366 17.25 -14.96 -14.35
C VAL A 366 18.07 -15.53 -15.51
N ALA A 367 17.74 -15.15 -16.75
CA ALA A 367 18.39 -15.67 -17.95
C ALA A 367 19.87 -15.24 -18.00
N PRO A 368 20.83 -16.14 -18.33
CA PRO A 368 22.27 -15.83 -18.33
C PRO A 368 22.69 -14.68 -19.25
N ASP A 369 21.95 -14.46 -20.35
CA ASP A 369 22.22 -13.39 -21.32
C ASP A 369 21.52 -12.06 -20.98
N SER A 370 20.74 -12.00 -19.89
CA SER A 370 20.03 -10.77 -19.48
C SER A 370 20.96 -9.73 -18.83
N ALA A 371 20.57 -8.46 -18.90
CA ALA A 371 21.30 -7.36 -18.27
C ALA A 371 21.52 -7.54 -16.75
N HIS A 372 20.66 -8.31 -16.09
CA HIS A 372 20.68 -8.54 -14.65
C HIS A 372 21.47 -9.80 -14.21
N ALA A 373 21.90 -10.65 -15.15
CA ALA A 373 22.53 -11.95 -14.86
C ALA A 373 23.77 -11.85 -13.95
N ALA A 374 24.60 -10.81 -14.14
CA ALA A 374 25.83 -10.63 -13.37
C ALA A 374 25.57 -10.28 -11.89
N ASP A 375 24.55 -9.48 -11.59
CA ASP A 375 24.20 -9.13 -10.21
C ASP A 375 23.37 -10.24 -9.53
N ALA A 376 22.50 -10.92 -10.28
CA ALA A 376 21.80 -12.12 -9.81
C ALA A 376 22.80 -13.21 -9.35
N ALA A 377 23.81 -13.52 -10.16
CA ALA A 377 24.87 -14.47 -9.80
C ALA A 377 25.68 -14.02 -8.58
N LEU A 378 25.94 -12.71 -8.45
CA LEU A 378 26.63 -12.15 -7.28
C LEU A 378 25.80 -12.30 -6.00
N ARG A 379 24.48 -12.05 -6.03
CA ARG A 379 23.56 -12.24 -4.89
C ARG A 379 23.40 -13.72 -4.51
N MET A 380 23.30 -14.62 -5.48
CA MET A 380 23.30 -16.07 -5.25
C MET A 380 24.56 -16.55 -4.51
N SER A 381 25.73 -15.98 -4.82
CA SER A 381 26.97 -16.30 -4.11
C SER A 381 26.95 -15.84 -2.65
N ARG A 382 26.42 -14.65 -2.37
CA ARG A 382 26.34 -14.06 -1.01
C ARG A 382 25.40 -14.84 -0.09
N THR A 383 24.20 -15.14 -0.59
CA THR A 383 23.19 -15.91 0.16
C THR A 383 23.69 -17.31 0.55
N SER A 384 24.54 -17.96 -0.26
CA SER A 384 25.15 -19.26 0.09
C SER A 384 26.16 -19.25 1.23
N VAL A 385 26.66 -18.07 1.65
CA VAL A 385 27.68 -17.95 2.72
C VAL A 385 27.05 -17.77 4.11
N GLN A 386 25.78 -17.38 4.20
CA GLN A 386 25.07 -17.12 5.46
C GLN A 386 24.28 -18.35 5.98
N SER A 387 24.57 -19.55 5.48
CA SER A 387 23.83 -20.79 5.79
C SER A 387 24.74 -21.97 6.16
N ASN A 388 25.92 -21.69 6.72
CA ASN A 388 26.88 -22.67 7.26
C ASN A 388 27.43 -22.19 8.61
#